data_AF-F3B6H1-F1
#
_entry.id   AF-F3B6H1-F1
#
_cell.length_a   1.000
_cell.length_b   1.000
_cell.length_c   1.000
_cell.angle_alpha   90.00
_cell.angle_beta   90.00
_cell.angle_gamma   90.00
#
_symmetry.space_group_name_H-M   'P 1'
#
loop_
_entity.id
_entity.type
_entity.pdbx_description
1 polymer ?
#
loop_
_entity_poly.entity_id
_entity_poly.type
_entity_poly.pdbx_seq_one_letter_code
_entity_poly.pdbx_strand_id
1 'polypeptide(L)'
;MENRYLGMPDIPVLANGEDWLDMGRYVDGLVKFVSECYTPMSIALQGDWGTGKTSFINRMRGALEKSQDSKIVTVYFNTWQYS
;
A
#
# COMPACT_ATOMS: atom_id res chain seq x y z
N MET A 1 14.82 23.71 3.52
CA MET A 1 15.27 22.30 3.46
C MET A 1 14.54 21.58 4.56
N GLU A 2 13.67 20.64 4.19
CA GLU A 2 12.89 19.87 5.14
C GLU A 2 13.81 18.84 5.82
N ASN A 3 13.91 18.88 7.15
CA ASN A 3 14.64 17.86 7.92
C ASN A 3 13.90 16.53 7.78
N ARG A 4 14.25 15.75 6.77
CA ARG A 4 13.77 14.37 6.63
C ARG A 4 14.58 13.50 7.57
N TYR A 5 13.95 13.06 8.66
CA TYR A 5 14.52 12.08 9.58
C TYR A 5 14.73 10.75 8.83
N LEU A 6 15.97 10.44 8.48
CA LEU A 6 16.35 9.15 7.90
C LEU A 6 16.27 8.07 8.98
N GLY A 7 15.57 6.97 8.69
CA GLY A 7 15.57 5.77 9.55
C GLY A 7 14.50 5.74 10.66
N MET A 8 13.34 6.36 10.47
CA MET A 8 12.14 6.11 11.30
C MET A 8 11.28 5.01 10.67
N PRO A 9 11.45 3.72 11.03
CA PRO A 9 10.64 2.63 10.48
C PRO A 9 9.18 2.67 10.91
N ASP A 10 8.87 3.39 12.00
CA ASP A 10 7.54 3.40 12.60
C ASP A 10 6.53 4.26 11.83
N ILE A 11 7.01 5.17 10.97
CA ILE A 11 6.14 6.01 10.15
C ILE A 11 5.89 5.29 8.82
N PRO A 12 4.64 4.93 8.51
CA PRO A 12 4.34 4.29 7.25
C PRO A 12 4.58 5.25 6.09
N VAL A 13 5.17 4.73 5.02
CA VAL A 13 5.39 5.50 3.80
C VAL A 13 4.04 5.85 3.16
N LEU A 14 3.90 7.10 2.74
CA LEU A 14 2.73 7.57 1.98
C LEU A 14 2.76 7.01 0.55
N ALA A 15 1.63 7.04 -0.14
CA ALA A 15 1.48 6.50 -1.50
C ALA A 15 2.60 6.93 -2.49
N ASN A 16 3.07 8.18 -2.40
CA ASN A 16 4.09 8.76 -3.28
C ASN A 16 5.46 8.93 -2.61
N GLY A 17 5.69 8.30 -1.45
CA GLY A 17 6.96 8.40 -0.75
C GLY A 17 8.09 7.60 -1.43
N GLU A 18 9.32 7.92 -1.08
CA GLU A 18 10.52 7.23 -1.59
C GLU A 18 10.55 5.76 -1.17
N ASP A 19 10.95 4.89 -2.09
CA ASP A 19 10.96 3.44 -1.91
C ASP A 19 12.39 2.88 -1.83
N TRP A 20 13.02 3.07 -0.68
CA TRP A 20 14.40 2.64 -0.45
C TRP A 20 14.59 1.12 -0.44
N LEU A 21 13.50 0.37 -0.22
CA LEU A 21 13.52 -1.09 -0.14
C LEU A 21 13.07 -1.76 -1.44
N ASP A 22 12.79 -0.96 -2.49
CA ASP A 22 12.34 -1.45 -3.80
C ASP A 22 11.15 -2.42 -3.69
N MET A 23 10.17 -2.02 -2.89
CA MET A 23 8.91 -2.74 -2.67
C MET A 23 7.91 -2.53 -3.80
N GLY A 24 8.13 -1.53 -4.66
CA GLY A 24 7.26 -1.13 -5.77
C GLY A 24 6.94 -2.29 -6.70
N ARG A 25 7.93 -3.12 -7.06
CA ARG A 25 7.71 -4.32 -7.89
C ARG A 25 6.68 -5.29 -7.31
N TYR A 26 6.65 -5.45 -5.98
CA TYR A 26 5.67 -6.33 -5.33
C TYR A 26 4.30 -5.66 -5.26
N VAL A 27 4.27 -4.34 -5.02
CA VAL A 27 3.03 -3.55 -5.06
C VAL A 27 2.41 -3.63 -6.45
N ASP A 28 3.17 -3.36 -7.51
CA ASP A 28 2.70 -3.35 -8.89
C ASP A 28 2.20 -4.73 -9.32
N GLY A 29 2.93 -5.79 -8.95
CA GLY A 29 2.51 -7.17 -9.19
C GLY A 29 1.17 -7.50 -8.53
N LEU A 30 0.99 -7.10 -7.26
CA LEU A 30 -0.25 -7.34 -6.55
C LEU A 30 -1.40 -6.47 -7.08
N VAL A 31 -1.13 -5.20 -7.41
CA VAL A 31 -2.11 -4.29 -8.05
C VAL A 31 -2.61 -4.90 -9.35
N LYS A 32 -1.71 -5.35 -10.22
CA LYS A 32 -2.10 -6.01 -11.47
C LYS A 32 -2.95 -7.25 -11.20
N PHE A 33 -2.53 -8.08 -10.24
CA PHE A 33 -3.27 -9.28 -9.89
C PHE A 33 -4.69 -8.96 -9.41
N VAL A 34 -4.87 -8.02 -8.47
CA VAL A 34 -6.21 -7.70 -7.96
C VAL A 34 -7.11 -7.07 -9.02
N SER A 35 -6.53 -6.36 -9.99
CA SER A 35 -7.28 -5.75 -11.11
C SER A 35 -7.78 -6.78 -12.13
N GLU A 36 -7.14 -7.94 -12.23
CA GLU A 36 -7.42 -8.96 -13.27
C GLU A 36 -7.99 -10.26 -12.69
N CYS A 37 -7.95 -10.46 -11.37
CA CYS A 37 -8.36 -11.71 -10.74
C CYS A 37 -9.87 -11.99 -10.88
N TYR A 38 -10.21 -13.28 -10.88
CA TYR A 38 -11.60 -13.70 -10.74
C TYR A 38 -12.13 -13.35 -9.35
N THR A 39 -13.34 -12.78 -9.29
CA THR A 39 -14.00 -12.39 -8.05
C THR A 39 -15.10 -13.40 -7.66
N PRO A 40 -15.38 -13.58 -6.37
CA PRO A 40 -14.79 -12.90 -5.20
C PRO A 40 -13.41 -13.44 -4.82
N MET A 41 -12.55 -12.56 -4.28
CA MET A 41 -11.22 -12.91 -3.83
C MET A 41 -10.88 -12.22 -2.51
N SER A 42 -10.14 -12.92 -1.64
CA SER A 42 -9.63 -12.41 -0.37
C SER A 42 -8.13 -12.63 -0.28
N ILE A 43 -7.39 -11.59 0.12
CA ILE A 43 -5.93 -11.60 0.24
C ILE A 43 -5.56 -11.09 1.63
N ALA A 44 -4.63 -11.79 2.29
CA ALA A 44 -4.08 -11.36 3.57
C ALA A 44 -2.61 -10.93 3.41
N LEU A 45 -2.28 -9.73 3.87
CA LEU A 45 -0.90 -9.25 3.97
C LEU A 45 -0.36 -9.55 5.38
N GLN A 46 0.65 -10.41 5.47
CA GLN A 46 1.22 -10.88 6.74
C GLN A 46 2.68 -10.43 6.91
N GLY A 47 3.13 -10.34 8.16
CA GLY A 47 4.50 -9.96 8.51
C GLY A 47 4.59 -9.35 9.91
N ASP A 48 5.79 -9.23 10.46
CA ASP A 48 6.05 -8.71 11.81
C ASP A 48 5.80 -7.21 11.93
N TRP A 49 5.72 -6.67 13.15
CA TRP A 49 5.60 -5.23 13.34
C TRP A 49 6.84 -4.49 12.78
N GLY A 50 6.63 -3.28 12.23
CA GLY A 50 7.70 -2.53 11.57
C GLY A 50 8.10 -3.01 10.17
N THR A 51 7.55 -4.11 9.65
CA THR A 51 7.89 -4.65 8.30
C THR A 51 7.28 -3.88 7.11
N GLY A 52 6.61 -2.75 7.35
CA GLY A 52 6.11 -1.90 6.27
C GLY A 52 4.77 -2.34 5.65
N LYS A 53 3.98 -3.20 6.30
CA LYS A 53 2.64 -3.61 5.80
C LYS A 53 1.71 -2.42 5.51
N THR A 54 1.63 -1.46 6.43
CA THR A 54 0.82 -0.24 6.24
C THR A 54 1.36 0.60 5.08
N SER A 55 2.68 0.73 4.96
CA SER A 55 3.34 1.39 3.82
C SER A 55 2.98 0.72 2.50
N PHE A 56 2.96 -0.62 2.47
CA PHE A 56 2.59 -1.41 1.31
C PHE A 56 1.14 -1.13 0.88
N ILE A 57 0.21 -1.16 1.82
CA ILE A 57 -1.22 -0.86 1.56
C ILE A 57 -1.38 0.58 1.05
N ASN A 58 -0.68 1.56 1.62
CA ASN A 58 -0.72 2.95 1.17
C ASN A 58 -0.26 3.10 -0.29
N ARG A 59 0.82 2.42 -0.67
CA ARG A 59 1.31 2.41 -2.07
C ARG A 59 0.33 1.76 -3.01
N MET A 60 -0.18 0.58 -2.65
CA MET A 60 -1.19 -0.13 -3.44
C MET A 60 -2.44 0.73 -3.66
N ARG A 61 -2.94 1.38 -2.60
CA ARG A 61 -4.06 2.32 -2.69
C ARG A 61 -3.76 3.46 -3.66
N GLY A 62 -2.58 4.08 -3.52
CA GLY A 62 -2.16 5.15 -4.42
C GLY A 62 -2.04 4.72 -5.88
N ALA A 63 -1.60 3.50 -6.15
CA ALA A 63 -1.52 2.95 -7.50
C ALA A 63 -2.92 2.69 -8.10
N LEU A 64 -3.84 2.12 -7.31
CA LEU A 64 -5.21 1.86 -7.74
C LEU A 64 -6.00 3.17 -7.96
N GLU A 65 -5.85 4.16 -7.08
CA GLU A 65 -6.50 5.48 -7.19
C GLU A 65 -5.94 6.33 -8.35
N LYS A 66 -4.66 6.17 -8.70
CA LYS A 66 -4.07 6.83 -9.87
C LYS A 66 -4.47 6.17 -11.19
N SER A 67 -4.84 4.89 -11.16
CA SER A 67 -5.31 4.22 -12.35
C SER A 67 -6.58 4.93 -12.82
N GLN A 68 -6.59 5.40 -14.08
CA GLN A 68 -7.79 6.00 -14.68
C GLN A 68 -8.85 4.95 -15.05
N ASP A 69 -8.67 3.70 -14.62
CA ASP A 69 -9.64 2.65 -14.86
C ASP A 69 -10.85 2.84 -13.94
N SER A 70 -11.94 3.33 -14.52
CA SER A 70 -13.19 3.61 -13.82
C SER A 70 -13.88 2.37 -13.24
N LYS A 71 -13.34 1.17 -13.48
CA LYS A 71 -13.89 -0.11 -13.02
C LYS A 71 -13.53 -0.45 -11.57
N ILE A 72 -12.51 0.16 -10.99
CA ILE A 72 -12.03 -0.20 -9.65
C ILE A 72 -12.31 0.94 -8.66
N VAL A 73 -13.19 0.66 -7.70
CA VAL A 73 -13.46 1.55 -6.57
C VAL A 73 -12.72 1.01 -5.35
N THR A 74 -11.85 1.83 -4.76
CA THR A 74 -11.06 1.45 -3.58
C THR A 74 -11.74 1.97 -2.32
N VAL A 75 -11.97 1.09 -1.34
CA VAL A 75 -12.45 1.46 0.00
C VAL A 75 -11.38 1.05 1.01
N TYR A 76 -10.90 2.01 1.80
CA TYR A 76 -9.91 1.77 2.86
C TYR A 76 -10.56 1.94 4.22
N PHE A 77 -10.33 0.98 5.12
CA PHE A 77 -10.85 1.01 6.48
C PHE A 77 -9.75 0.63 7.47
N ASN A 78 -9.54 1.47 8.50
CA ASN A 78 -8.63 1.21 9.59
C ASN A 78 -9.42 0.98 10.88
N THR A 79 -9.44 -0.27 11.35
CA THR A 79 -10.18 -0.67 12.56
C THR A 79 -9.63 -0.05 13.84
N TRP A 80 -8.31 0.21 13.91
CA TRP A 80 -7.63 0.69 15.12
C TRP A 80 -7.99 2.13 15.50
N GLN A 81 -8.41 2.94 14.55
CA GLN A 81 -8.77 4.34 14.81
C GLN A 81 -10.12 4.49 15.54
N TYR A 82 -10.87 3.41 15.66
CA TYR A 82 -12.20 3.39 16.28
C TYR A 82 -12.27 2.41 17.46
N SER A 83 -11.12 2.03 18.02
CA SER A 83 -10.98 1.20 19.23
C SER A 83 -10.49 2.02 20.41
#